data_AF-A0A0L0F6X2-F1
#
_entry.id   AF-A0A0L0F6X2-F1
#
_cell.length_a   1.000
_cell.length_b   1.000
_cell.length_c   1.000
_cell.angle_alpha   90.00
_cell.angle_beta   90.00
_cell.angle_gamma   90.00
#
_symmetry.space_group_name_H-M   'P 1'
#
loop_
_entity.id
_entity.type
_entity.pdbx_description
1 polymer ?
#
loop_
_entity_poly.entity_id
_entity_poly.type
_entity_poly.pdbx_seq_one_letter_code
_entity_poly.pdbx_strand_id
1 'polypeptide(L)'
;MLIRVYTSSRSLYKKDDDDEDEDGDEDMAMDDAADETPVVDSSVSHFGVHEDAVYCVAVSPVDSNISASGGGDDKAYLWRTENGTVLHELIGHTDSVTAIEFSA
;
A
#
# COMPACT_ATOMS: atom_id res chain seq x y z
N MET A 1 14.59 -7.34 -18.97
CA MET A 1 13.63 -6.40 -18.35
C MET A 1 14.26 -5.91 -17.06
N LEU A 2 14.44 -4.60 -16.91
CA LEU A 2 15.02 -4.00 -15.71
C LEU A 2 13.90 -3.28 -14.95
N ILE A 3 13.88 -3.42 -13.64
CA ILE A 3 12.95 -2.68 -12.77
C ILE A 3 13.75 -1.54 -12.16
N ARG A 4 13.27 -0.32 -12.32
CA ARG A 4 13.82 0.85 -11.62
C ARG A 4 12.99 1.09 -10.37
N VAL A 5 13.67 1.21 -9.24
CA VAL A 5 13.05 1.50 -7.95
C VAL A 5 13.69 2.76 -7.40
N TYR A 6 12.85 3.70 -6.97
CA TYR A 6 13.27 4.99 -6.43
C TYR A 6 12.88 5.05 -4.96
N THR A 7 13.86 5.38 -4.11
CA THR A 7 13.66 5.63 -2.69
C THR A 7 13.59 7.13 -2.46
N SER A 8 12.69 7.58 -1.60
CA SER A 8 12.72 8.98 -1.16
C SER A 8 14.01 9.21 -0.38
N SER A 9 14.77 10.25 -0.73
CA SER A 9 15.90 10.67 0.11
C SER A 9 15.37 11.58 1.20
N ARG A 10 15.14 11.01 2.39
CA ARG A 10 14.92 11.67 3.68
C ARG A 10 14.36 13.10 3.61
N SER A 11 13.04 13.22 3.46
CA SER A 11 12.32 14.39 3.97
C SER A 11 12.01 14.13 5.43
N LEU A 12 12.57 14.94 6.32
CA LEU A 12 12.28 14.92 7.76
C LEU A 12 10.82 15.36 7.97
N TYR A 13 9.87 14.46 7.78
CA TYR A 13 8.61 14.58 8.48
C TYR A 13 8.92 14.31 9.95
N LYS A 14 9.14 15.40 10.70
CA LYS A 14 8.95 15.35 12.14
C LYS A 14 7.51 14.91 12.36
N LYS A 15 7.35 13.76 13.01
CA LYS A 15 6.11 13.47 13.69
C LYS A 15 6.15 14.38 14.92
N ASP A 16 5.49 15.53 14.82
CA ASP A 16 5.18 16.34 15.99
C ASP A 16 4.02 15.62 16.66
N ASP A 17 4.36 14.75 17.62
CA ASP A 17 3.43 14.27 18.63
C ASP A 17 3.17 15.46 19.56
N ASP A 18 1.95 16.01 19.57
CA ASP A 18 1.27 16.70 20.68
C ASP A 18 -0.01 17.37 20.16
N ASP A 19 -1.18 16.89 20.62
CA ASP A 19 -2.23 17.69 21.26
C ASP A 19 -3.43 16.77 21.60
N GLU A 20 -3.55 16.46 22.89
CA GLU A 20 -4.78 15.97 23.51
C GLU A 20 -5.78 17.14 23.57
N ASP A 21 -6.99 16.95 23.04
CA ASP A 21 -8.16 17.71 23.49
C ASP A 21 -9.35 16.74 23.61
N GLU A 22 -9.89 16.69 24.83
CA GLU A 22 -11.04 15.94 25.30
C GLU A 22 -12.35 16.72 25.01
N ASP A 23 -13.42 15.95 24.85
CA ASP A 23 -14.84 16.26 25.11
C ASP A 23 -15.68 17.11 24.13
N GLY A 24 -16.57 16.38 23.46
CA GLY A 24 -17.86 16.85 23.00
C GLY A 24 -18.85 15.69 22.96
N ASP A 25 -19.47 15.36 24.11
CA ASP A 25 -20.63 14.47 24.16
C ASP A 25 -21.81 15.15 23.44
N GLU A 26 -22.10 14.69 22.22
CA GLU A 26 -23.39 14.95 21.57
C GLU A 26 -24.11 13.62 21.36
N ASP A 27 -24.99 13.30 22.32
CA ASP A 27 -25.97 12.22 22.26
C ASP A 27 -26.93 12.42 21.07
N MET A 28 -26.52 11.98 19.89
CA MET A 28 -27.37 11.89 18.70
C MET A 28 -27.88 10.45 18.57
N ALA A 29 -28.95 10.14 19.30
CA ALA A 29 -29.74 8.94 19.04
C ALA A 29 -30.45 9.07 17.67
N MET A 30 -29.75 8.71 16.60
CA MET A 30 -30.37 8.40 15.33
C MET A 30 -30.68 6.90 15.33
N ASP A 31 -31.94 6.58 15.63
CA ASP A 31 -32.57 5.36 15.16
C ASP A 31 -32.68 5.47 13.63
N ASP A 32 -31.64 4.99 12.95
CA ASP A 32 -31.76 4.63 11.54
C ASP A 32 -31.50 3.13 11.48
N ALA A 33 -32.59 2.37 11.39
CA ALA A 33 -32.57 0.99 10.94
C ALA A 33 -32.10 0.96 9.49
N ALA A 34 -30.81 1.23 9.29
CA ALA A 34 -30.16 1.12 8.02
C ALA A 34 -30.24 -0.35 7.62
N ASP A 35 -30.80 -0.56 6.43
CA ASP A 35 -30.68 -1.79 5.67
C ASP A 35 -29.19 -2.09 5.51
N GLU A 36 -28.61 -2.83 6.45
CA GLU A 36 -27.23 -3.29 6.40
C GLU A 36 -27.13 -4.39 5.33
N THR A 37 -27.14 -3.96 4.08
CA THR A 37 -26.67 -4.82 3.00
C THR A 37 -25.24 -5.21 3.33
N PRO A 38 -24.90 -6.51 3.42
CA PRO A 38 -23.56 -6.92 3.76
C PRO A 38 -22.60 -6.36 2.70
N VAL A 39 -21.61 -5.58 3.13
CA VAL A 39 -20.54 -5.11 2.26
C VAL A 39 -19.74 -6.33 1.84
N VAL A 40 -20.04 -6.83 0.64
CA VAL A 40 -19.31 -7.95 0.05
C VAL A 40 -18.02 -7.44 -0.58
N ASP A 41 -16.88 -7.97 -0.13
CA ASP A 41 -15.61 -7.72 -0.79
C ASP A 41 -15.63 -8.36 -2.19
N SER A 42 -15.47 -7.53 -3.22
CA SER A 42 -15.42 -7.93 -4.63
C SER A 42 -14.00 -7.91 -5.21
N SER A 43 -12.99 -7.75 -4.34
CA SER A 43 -11.59 -7.78 -4.72
C SER A 43 -11.21 -9.12 -5.34
N VAL A 44 -10.50 -9.07 -6.46
CA VAL A 44 -10.04 -10.28 -7.18
C VAL A 44 -8.91 -10.98 -6.42
N SER A 45 -8.05 -10.21 -5.74
CA SER A 45 -6.88 -10.72 -5.01
C SER A 45 -6.42 -9.72 -3.97
N HIS A 46 -5.68 -10.22 -2.97
CA HIS A 46 -5.11 -9.45 -1.88
C HIS A 46 -3.60 -9.73 -1.75
N PHE A 47 -2.80 -8.68 -1.51
CA PHE A 47 -1.34 -8.70 -1.49
C PHE A 47 -0.79 -8.19 -0.14
N GLY A 48 -1.15 -8.85 0.96
CA GLY A 48 -0.86 -8.39 2.33
C GLY A 48 0.52 -8.74 2.90
N VAL A 49 1.58 -8.69 2.09
CA VAL A 49 2.95 -8.98 2.58
C VAL A 49 3.67 -7.74 3.07
N HIS A 50 3.27 -6.54 2.61
CA HIS A 50 3.84 -5.30 3.13
C HIS A 50 3.47 -5.10 4.60
N GLU A 51 4.46 -4.74 5.42
CA GLU A 51 4.28 -4.49 6.86
C GLU A 51 3.91 -3.04 7.18
N ASP A 52 3.97 -2.15 6.17
CA ASP A 52 3.62 -0.73 6.25
C ASP A 52 2.89 -0.27 4.97
N ALA A 53 2.52 1.02 4.90
CA ALA A 53 1.80 1.62 3.79
C ALA A 53 2.46 1.35 2.43
N VAL A 54 1.65 0.99 1.44
CA VAL A 54 2.09 0.83 0.05
C VAL A 54 2.04 2.19 -0.64
N TYR A 55 3.18 2.69 -1.11
CA TYR A 55 3.28 4.01 -1.73
C TYR A 55 3.21 3.98 -3.26
N CYS A 56 3.62 2.87 -3.87
CA CYS A 56 3.64 2.76 -5.32
C CYS A 56 3.34 1.35 -5.82
N VAL A 57 2.77 1.28 -7.01
CA VAL A 57 2.51 0.04 -7.76
C VAL A 57 2.79 0.28 -9.24
N ALA A 58 3.26 -0.76 -9.94
CA ALA A 58 3.41 -0.76 -11.39
C ALA A 58 3.02 -2.12 -11.96
N VAL A 59 2.52 -2.13 -13.19
CA VAL A 59 2.25 -3.35 -13.97
C VAL A 59 3.26 -3.44 -15.10
N SER A 60 3.73 -4.64 -15.38
CA SER A 60 4.65 -4.88 -16.49
C SER A 60 3.99 -4.54 -17.83
N PRO A 61 4.63 -3.74 -18.70
CA PRO A 61 4.08 -3.39 -20.01
C PRO A 61 4.14 -4.56 -21.01
N VAL A 62 4.90 -5.62 -20.71
CA VAL A 62 5.09 -6.80 -21.58
C VAL A 62 4.23 -7.98 -21.13
N ASP A 63 4.02 -8.12 -19.80
CA ASP A 63 3.30 -9.23 -19.20
C ASP A 63 2.36 -8.73 -18.10
N SER A 64 1.05 -8.72 -18.36
CA SER A 64 0.03 -8.26 -17.41
C SER A 64 -0.05 -9.14 -16.15
N ASN A 65 0.53 -10.35 -16.17
CA ASN A 65 0.57 -11.23 -15.01
C ASN A 65 1.69 -10.87 -14.03
N ILE A 66 2.49 -9.85 -14.34
CA ILE A 66 3.56 -9.37 -13.48
C ILE A 66 3.23 -7.95 -13.03
N SER A 67 3.23 -7.74 -11.72
CA SER A 67 3.13 -6.43 -11.09
C SER A 67 4.21 -6.27 -10.04
N ALA A 68 4.50 -5.03 -9.67
CA ALA A 68 5.42 -4.70 -8.60
C ALA A 68 4.81 -3.65 -7.66
N SER A 69 5.17 -3.70 -6.39
CA SER A 69 4.77 -2.71 -5.38
C SER A 69 5.96 -2.29 -4.52
N GLY A 70 5.88 -1.11 -3.93
CA GLY A 70 6.86 -0.59 -2.98
C GLY A 70 6.16 0.08 -1.79
N GLY A 71 6.71 -0.11 -0.59
CA GLY A 71 6.10 0.33 0.66
C GLY A 71 7.05 1.07 1.60
N GLY A 72 6.47 1.52 2.72
CA GLY A 72 7.17 2.12 3.86
C GLY A 72 7.96 1.12 4.71
N ASP A 73 7.83 -0.18 4.41
CA ASP A 73 8.61 -1.27 5.01
C ASP A 73 10.03 -1.37 4.41
N ASP A 74 10.47 -0.35 3.67
CA ASP A 74 11.72 -0.28 2.90
C ASP A 74 11.90 -1.45 1.93
N LYS A 75 10.78 -2.02 1.46
CA LYS A 75 10.77 -3.16 0.55
C LYS A 75 9.97 -2.87 -0.70
N ALA A 76 10.36 -3.55 -1.76
CA ALA A 76 9.52 -3.72 -2.92
C ALA A 76 9.34 -5.20 -3.22
N TYR A 77 8.20 -5.56 -3.78
CA TYR A 77 7.87 -6.93 -4.14
C TYR A 77 7.45 -7.01 -5.59
N LEU A 78 7.86 -8.09 -6.24
CA LEU A 78 7.38 -8.50 -7.55
C LEU A 78 6.34 -9.59 -7.36
N TRP A 79 5.21 -9.49 -8.02
CA TRP A 79 4.06 -10.35 -7.83
C TRP A 79 3.63 -11.00 -9.12
N ARG A 80 3.01 -12.17 -8.97
CA ARG A 80 2.11 -12.73 -9.97
C ARG A 80 0.71 -12.16 -9.74
N THR A 81 0.21 -11.35 -10.67
CA THR A 81 -1.09 -10.67 -10.58
C THR A 81 -2.26 -11.65 -10.45
N GLU A 82 -2.16 -12.84 -11.04
CA GLU A 82 -3.23 -13.85 -11.10
C GLU A 82 -3.66 -14.37 -9.72
N ASN A 83 -2.72 -14.48 -8.78
CA ASN A 83 -2.97 -15.19 -7.52
C ASN A 83 -2.32 -14.54 -6.30
N GLY A 84 -1.74 -13.33 -6.45
CA GLY A 84 -1.10 -12.64 -5.35
C GLY A 84 0.23 -13.22 -4.88
N THR A 85 0.83 -14.16 -5.62
CA THR A 85 2.08 -14.80 -5.19
C THR A 85 3.27 -13.86 -5.35
N VAL A 86 4.07 -13.71 -4.29
CA VAL A 86 5.37 -13.04 -4.36
C VAL A 86 6.31 -13.86 -5.23
N LEU A 87 6.75 -13.29 -6.34
CA LEU A 87 7.79 -13.85 -7.20
C LEU A 87 9.17 -13.52 -6.65
N HIS A 88 9.38 -12.27 -6.24
CA HIS A 88 10.64 -11.79 -5.69
C HIS A 88 10.44 -10.67 -4.68
N GLU A 89 11.29 -10.69 -3.65
CA GLU A 89 11.52 -9.55 -2.75
C GLU A 89 12.71 -8.75 -3.29
N LEU A 90 12.49 -7.45 -3.52
CA LEU A 90 13.50 -6.50 -3.98
C LEU A 90 14.10 -5.82 -2.75
N ILE A 91 15.17 -6.43 -2.23
CA ILE A 91 15.89 -5.99 -1.03
C ILE A 91 17.01 -4.99 -1.35
N GLY A 92 17.41 -4.22 -0.34
CA GLY A 92 18.57 -3.31 -0.41
C GLY A 92 18.21 -1.82 -0.34
N HIS A 93 16.93 -1.49 -0.35
CA HIS A 93 16.46 -0.16 -0.01
C HIS A 93 16.65 0.09 1.50
N THR A 94 17.11 1.30 1.85
CA THR A 94 17.37 1.71 3.24
C THR A 94 16.39 2.80 3.72
N ASP A 95 15.37 3.06 2.90
CA ASP A 95 14.33 4.07 3.09
C ASP A 95 13.14 3.69 2.20
N SER A 96 12.00 4.34 2.42
CA SER A 96 10.72 3.98 1.83
C SER A 96 10.76 3.99 0.30
N VAL A 97 10.16 2.96 -0.30
CA VAL A 97 10.08 2.85 -1.75
C VAL A 97 8.89 3.67 -2.25
N THR A 98 9.16 4.84 -2.83
CA THR A 98 8.13 5.80 -3.24
C THR A 98 7.75 5.72 -4.71
N ALA A 99 8.59 5.12 -5.56
CA ALA A 99 8.22 4.88 -6.95
C ALA A 99 8.90 3.62 -7.51
N ILE A 100 8.18 2.94 -8.39
CA ILE A 100 8.63 1.74 -9.10
C ILE A 100 8.21 1.83 -10.57
N GLU A 101 9.09 1.44 -11.49
CA GLU A 101 8.84 1.50 -12.92
C GLU A 101 9.48 0.30 -13.63
N PHE A 102 8.71 -0.32 -14.55
CA PHE A 102 9.25 -1.31 -15.47
C PHE A 102 9.91 -0.62 -16.66
N SER A 103 11.13 -1.04 -17.01
CA SER A 103 11.73 -0.62 -18.28
C SER A 103 10.90 -1.14 -19.46
N ALA A 104 10.54 -0.25 -20.38
CA ALA A 104 10.03 -0.60 -21.70
C ALA A 104 11.09 -1.33 -22.55
#